data_AF-A0A6D0RDI9-F1
#
_entry.id   AF-A0A6D0RDI9-F1
#
_cell.length_a   1.000
_cell.length_b   1.000
_cell.length_c   1.000
_cell.angle_alpha   90.00
_cell.angle_beta   90.00
_cell.angle_gamma   90.00
#
_symmetry.space_group_name_H-M   'P 1'
#
loop_
_entity.id
_entity.type
_entity.pdbx_description
1 polymer ?
#
loop_
_entity_poly.entity_id
_entity_poly.type
_entity_poly.pdbx_seq_one_letter_code
_entity_poly.pdbx_strand_id
1 'polypeptide(L)'
;MSKTKFIEQAEKLKNLVDSARLQTSSPAVTSTVPSQPNENGNSSVAEGVSARPQIARTKAKNLKAIPLSYFDAHAELKATSKTSLDFSSYIIEAIREKLERDGAIGQ
;
A
#
# COMPACT_ATOMS: atom_id res chain seq x y z
N MET A 1 16.34 26.72 -39.12
CA MET A 1 16.00 25.30 -38.88
C MET A 1 14.94 24.89 -39.89
N SER A 2 15.26 23.94 -40.77
CA SER A 2 14.40 23.56 -41.90
C SER A 2 13.15 22.79 -41.43
N LYS A 3 11.95 23.20 -41.84
CA LYS A 3 10.66 22.58 -41.46
C LYS A 3 10.58 21.09 -41.83
N THR A 4 11.37 20.65 -42.79
CA THR A 4 11.48 19.25 -43.24
C THR A 4 11.96 18.30 -42.14
N LYS A 5 12.93 18.72 -41.30
CA LYS A 5 13.43 17.88 -40.20
C LYS A 5 12.40 17.62 -39.10
N PHE A 6 11.47 18.55 -38.91
CA PHE A 6 10.41 18.42 -37.91
C PHE A 6 9.32 17.43 -38.36
N ILE A 7 9.02 17.41 -39.65
CA ILE A 7 8.05 16.46 -40.24
C ILE A 7 8.60 15.03 -40.17
N GLU A 8 9.88 14.82 -40.49
CA GLU A 8 10.54 13.51 -40.36
C GLU A 8 10.54 13.00 -38.92
N GLN A 9 10.75 13.90 -37.95
CA GLN A 9 10.69 13.55 -36.53
C GLN A 9 9.27 13.17 -36.09
N ALA A 10 8.25 13.88 -36.59
CA ALA A 10 6.85 13.59 -36.29
C ALA A 10 6.40 12.22 -36.83
N GLU A 11 6.79 11.86 -38.05
CA GLU A 11 6.51 10.53 -38.61
C GLU A 11 7.20 9.41 -37.82
N LYS A 12 8.44 9.63 -37.41
CA LYS A 12 9.21 8.67 -36.61
C LYS A 12 8.57 8.41 -35.24
N LEU A 13 8.00 9.45 -34.62
CA LEU A 13 7.27 9.33 -33.36
C LEU A 13 5.92 8.59 -33.53
N LYS A 14 5.19 8.84 -34.62
CA LYS A 14 3.93 8.16 -34.90
C LYS A 14 4.10 6.64 -34.97
N ASN A 15 5.11 6.16 -35.69
CA ASN A 15 5.39 4.73 -35.82
C ASN A 15 5.83 4.07 -34.49
N LEU A 16 6.46 4.82 -33.58
CA LEU A 16 6.87 4.34 -32.27
C LEU A 16 5.68 4.16 -31.31
N VAL A 17 4.69 5.06 -31.37
CA VAL A 17 3.48 4.97 -30.56
C VAL A 17 2.57 3.83 -31.05
N ASP A 18 2.46 3.64 -32.37
CA ASP A 18 1.65 2.57 -32.97
C ASP A 18 2.21 1.16 -32.64
N SER A 19 3.53 1.02 -32.44
CA SER A 19 4.18 -0.26 -32.12
C SER A 19 4.20 -0.61 -30.62
N ALA A 20 3.85 0.32 -29.73
CA ALA A 20 3.87 0.11 -28.28
C ALA A 20 2.53 -0.37 -27.69
N ARG A 21 1.52 -0.66 -28.52
CA ARG A 21 0.22 -1.16 -28.02
C ARG A 21 0.35 -2.63 -27.62
N LEU A 22 0.71 -2.88 -26.36
CA LEU A 22 0.73 -4.22 -25.76
C LEU A 22 -0.62 -4.91 -25.97
N GLN A 23 -0.59 -6.10 -26.57
CA GLN A 23 -1.73 -7.00 -26.66
C GLN A 23 -2.02 -7.57 -25.27
N THR A 24 -2.90 -6.92 -24.50
CA THR A 24 -3.58 -7.58 -23.39
C THR A 24 -4.70 -8.43 -23.97
N SER A 25 -4.51 -9.74 -23.97
CA SER A 25 -5.52 -10.72 -24.34
C SER A 25 -6.83 -10.49 -23.56
N SER A 26 -7.90 -10.23 -24.31
CA SER A 26 -9.33 -10.54 -24.12
C SER A 26 -10.00 -10.41 -22.73
N PRO A 27 -11.12 -9.66 -22.63
CA PRO A 27 -12.11 -9.88 -21.59
C PRO A 27 -13.09 -10.98 -22.04
N ALA A 28 -13.20 -12.06 -21.26
CA ALA A 28 -14.33 -12.99 -21.35
C ALA A 28 -15.41 -12.52 -20.36
N VAL A 29 -16.62 -12.43 -20.86
CA VAL A 29 -17.83 -11.89 -20.22
C VAL A 29 -18.57 -13.02 -19.47
N THR A 30 -19.42 -12.64 -18.51
CA THR A 30 -20.53 -13.40 -17.87
C THR A 30 -20.12 -14.46 -16.83
N SER A 31 -20.64 -14.45 -15.60
CA SER A 31 -22.07 -14.62 -15.29
C SER A 31 -22.41 -14.24 -13.83
N THR A 32 -23.55 -13.56 -13.68
CA THR A 32 -24.66 -13.86 -12.74
C THR A 32 -24.39 -13.96 -11.23
N VAL A 33 -24.94 -12.97 -10.50
CA VAL A 33 -25.26 -12.99 -9.06
C VAL A 33 -26.20 -14.17 -8.75
N PRO A 34 -25.98 -14.91 -7.64
CA PRO A 34 -27.06 -14.97 -6.64
C PRO A 34 -26.59 -14.93 -5.18
N SER A 35 -27.54 -14.49 -4.36
CA SER A 35 -27.57 -14.35 -2.91
C SER A 35 -27.22 -15.60 -2.08
N GLN A 36 -26.86 -15.34 -0.81
CA GLN A 36 -26.65 -16.19 0.40
C GLN A 36 -27.62 -17.40 0.56
N PRO A 37 -27.40 -18.46 1.42
CA PRO A 37 -26.83 -18.46 2.79
C PRO A 37 -26.07 -19.73 3.31
N ASN A 38 -25.43 -19.58 4.49
CA ASN A 38 -25.16 -20.48 5.64
C ASN A 38 -24.89 -22.02 5.54
N GLU A 39 -24.35 -22.54 6.65
CA GLU A 39 -24.31 -23.94 7.16
C GLU A 39 -23.04 -24.81 6.90
N ASN A 40 -22.25 -24.97 7.98
CA ASN A 40 -21.67 -26.21 8.53
C ASN A 40 -20.91 -27.23 7.65
N GLY A 41 -19.65 -27.50 8.04
CA GLY A 41 -18.89 -28.69 7.60
C GLY A 41 -17.58 -28.87 8.37
N ASN A 42 -17.66 -29.58 9.48
CA ASN A 42 -16.52 -30.06 10.28
C ASN A 42 -15.69 -31.10 9.48
N SER A 43 -14.37 -30.96 9.37
CA SER A 43 -13.42 -32.09 9.23
C SER A 43 -11.94 -31.68 9.36
N SER A 44 -11.30 -32.36 10.32
CA SER A 44 -9.91 -32.84 10.36
C SER A 44 -8.75 -31.85 10.35
N VAL A 45 -8.20 -31.67 11.56
CA VAL A 45 -6.77 -31.58 11.91
C VAL A 45 -5.78 -31.83 10.76
N ALA A 46 -5.07 -30.78 10.36
CA ALA A 46 -3.73 -30.85 9.81
C ALA A 46 -2.92 -29.71 10.45
N GLU A 47 -1.99 -30.10 11.32
CA GLU A 47 -1.10 -29.22 12.06
C GLU A 47 -0.14 -28.55 11.07
N GLY A 48 -0.39 -27.29 10.80
CA GLY A 48 0.51 -26.39 10.11
C GLY A 48 0.18 -25.00 10.63
N VAL A 49 0.97 -24.52 11.59
CA VAL A 49 0.87 -23.15 12.12
C VAL A 49 1.33 -22.18 11.04
N SER A 50 0.52 -22.05 9.99
CA SER A 50 0.42 -20.81 9.23
C SER A 50 -0.47 -19.92 10.08
N ALA A 51 0.16 -19.25 11.05
CA ALA A 51 -0.49 -18.20 11.82
C ALA A 51 -0.89 -17.11 10.84
N ARG A 52 -2.11 -17.24 10.30
CA ARG A 52 -2.76 -16.17 9.53
C ARG A 52 -2.65 -14.93 10.41
N PRO A 53 -2.03 -13.83 9.94
CA PRO A 53 -1.94 -12.61 10.72
C PRO A 53 -3.37 -12.25 11.13
N GLN A 54 -3.65 -12.31 12.43
CA GLN A 54 -4.89 -11.79 12.99
C GLN A 54 -4.87 -10.31 12.65
N ILE A 55 -5.64 -9.91 11.65
CA ILE A 55 -5.65 -8.53 11.18
C ILE A 55 -6.15 -7.70 12.36
N ALA A 56 -5.25 -6.90 12.94
CA ALA A 56 -5.59 -6.05 14.06
C ALA A 56 -6.78 -5.16 13.68
N ARG A 57 -7.79 -5.09 14.55
CA ARG A 57 -8.95 -4.22 14.35
C ARG A 57 -8.50 -2.77 14.45
N THR A 58 -8.36 -2.08 13.33
CA THR A 58 -7.90 -0.70 13.27
C THR A 58 -9.05 0.26 12.94
N LYS A 59 -8.86 1.53 13.30
CA LYS A 59 -9.76 2.63 12.92
C LYS A 59 -8.93 3.74 12.30
N ALA A 60 -9.32 4.20 11.11
CA ALA A 60 -8.64 5.30 10.45
C ALA A 60 -8.86 6.63 11.19
N LYS A 61 -7.81 7.45 11.28
CA LYS A 61 -7.85 8.77 11.91
C LYS A 61 -7.00 9.74 11.09
N ASN A 62 -7.52 10.97 10.91
CA ASN A 62 -6.76 12.10 10.37
C ASN A 62 -6.37 13.02 11.53
N LEU A 63 -5.08 13.37 11.61
CA LEU A 63 -4.55 14.28 12.63
C LEU A 63 -4.78 15.74 12.21
N LYS A 64 -5.08 16.63 13.16
CA LYS A 64 -5.54 18.00 12.84
C LYS A 64 -4.46 18.91 12.24
N ALA A 65 -3.22 18.79 12.69
CA ALA A 65 -2.02 19.35 12.08
C ALA A 65 -0.84 18.83 12.90
N ILE A 66 0.32 18.60 12.26
CA ILE A 66 1.54 18.17 12.94
C ILE A 66 2.60 19.25 12.75
N PRO A 67 3.31 19.68 13.80
CA PRO A 67 4.41 20.63 13.68
C PRO A 67 5.47 20.17 12.68
N LEU A 68 5.95 21.10 11.83
CA LEU A 68 6.99 20.80 10.83
C LEU A 68 8.29 20.30 11.48
N SER A 69 8.62 20.81 12.67
CA SER A 69 9.79 20.36 13.43
C SER A 69 9.80 18.85 13.69
N TYR A 70 8.64 18.20 13.79
CA TYR A 70 8.56 16.75 14.01
C TYR A 70 8.83 15.96 12.73
N PHE A 71 8.50 16.52 11.56
CA PHE A 71 8.89 15.94 10.28
C PHE A 71 10.40 16.05 10.06
N ASP A 72 10.97 17.22 10.36
CA ASP A 72 12.41 17.45 10.22
C ASP A 72 13.21 16.51 11.12
N ALA A 73 12.83 16.42 12.40
CA ALA A 73 13.44 15.49 13.34
C ALA A 73 13.31 14.02 12.91
N HIS A 74 12.16 13.61 12.35
CA HIS A 74 12.00 12.25 11.83
C HIS A 74 12.88 11.99 10.60
N ALA A 75 12.99 12.96 9.69
CA ALA A 75 13.88 12.85 8.53
C ALA A 75 15.35 12.69 8.95
N GLU A 76 15.80 13.43 9.96
CA GLU A 76 17.14 13.27 10.54
C GLU A 76 17.34 11.87 11.16
N LEU A 77 16.34 11.35 11.89
CA LEU A 77 16.40 10.00 12.45
C LEU A 77 16.49 8.93 11.35
N LYS A 78 15.77 9.10 10.24
CA LYS A 78 15.89 8.21 9.08
C LYS A 78 17.26 8.31 8.42
N ALA A 79 17.77 9.52 8.22
CA ALA A 79 19.09 9.76 7.63
C ALA A 79 20.21 9.15 8.49
N THR A 80 20.07 9.24 9.81
CA THR A 80 21.02 8.67 10.79
C THR A 80 20.81 7.16 11.00
N SER A 81 19.91 6.52 10.25
CA SER A 81 19.56 5.09 10.39
C SER A 81 19.08 4.70 11.80
N LYS A 82 18.61 5.65 12.60
CA LYS A 82 18.01 5.39 13.93
C LYS A 82 16.62 4.79 13.82
N THR A 83 15.95 5.02 12.68
CA THR A 83 14.67 4.41 12.35
C THR A 83 14.55 4.19 10.85
N SER A 84 14.00 3.03 10.45
CA SER A 84 13.62 2.75 9.07
C SER A 84 12.15 3.03 8.79
N LEU A 85 11.35 3.20 9.86
CA LEU A 85 9.90 3.38 9.80
C LEU A 85 9.52 4.65 9.03
N ASP A 86 8.38 4.59 8.35
CA ASP A 86 7.72 5.78 7.82
C ASP A 86 7.12 6.61 8.97
N PHE A 87 6.75 7.86 8.69
CA PHE A 87 6.31 8.77 9.74
C PHE A 87 5.04 8.27 10.44
N SER A 88 4.09 7.72 9.67
CA SER A 88 2.84 7.17 10.20
C SER A 88 3.08 6.00 11.16
N SER A 89 3.91 5.01 10.78
CA SER A 89 4.20 3.89 11.69
C SER A 89 5.03 4.35 12.88
N TYR A 90 5.92 5.32 12.69
CA TYR A 90 6.70 5.90 13.80
C TYR A 90 5.79 6.53 14.86
N ILE A 91 4.72 7.22 14.44
CA ILE A 91 3.70 7.76 15.34
C ILE A 91 2.97 6.63 16.09
N ILE A 92 2.64 5.53 15.41
CA ILE A 92 1.92 4.40 16.03
C ILE A 92 2.79 3.75 17.11
N GLU A 93 4.07 3.51 16.85
CA GLU A 93 4.99 2.95 17.84
C GLU A 93 5.19 3.90 19.02
N ALA A 94 5.33 5.22 18.78
CA ALA A 94 5.43 6.20 19.86
C ALA A 94 4.19 6.20 20.77
N ILE A 95 2.98 5.99 20.21
CA ILE A 95 1.74 5.85 20.98
C ILE A 95 1.74 4.55 21.77
N ARG A 96 2.12 3.42 21.15
CA ARG A 96 2.24 2.13 21.85
C ARG A 96 3.18 2.28 23.06
N GLU A 97 4.39 2.77 22.83
CA GLU A 97 5.40 2.92 23.86
C GLU A 97 4.93 3.84 24.99
N LYS A 98 4.19 4.90 24.68
CA LYS A 98 3.59 5.78 25.69
C LYS A 98 2.54 5.06 26.52
N LEU A 99 1.65 4.30 25.90
CA LEU A 99 0.60 3.54 26.59
C LEU A 99 1.18 2.40 27.45
N GLU A 100 2.25 1.75 27.00
CA GLU A 100 2.98 0.74 27.78
C GLU A 100 3.66 1.36 29.00
N ARG A 101 4.38 2.48 28.82
CA ARG A 101 4.99 3.21 29.95
C ARG A 101 3.96 3.72 30.96
N ASP A 102 2.77 4.07 30.49
CA ASP A 102 1.66 4.51 31.34
C ASP A 102 0.87 3.31 31.94
N GLY A 103 1.22 2.06 31.59
CA GLY A 103 0.61 0.84 32.13
C GLY A 103 -0.80 0.53 31.59
N ALA A 104 -1.21 1.18 30.51
CA ALA A 104 -2.54 1.04 29.92
C ALA A 104 -2.69 -0.21 29.04
N ILE A 105 -1.57 -0.71 28.49
CA ILE A 105 -1.49 -1.92 27.65
C ILE A 105 -0.21 -2.71 27.99
N GLY A 106 -0.17 -4.01 27.68
CA GLY A 106 1.05 -4.83 27.79
C GLY A 106 1.32 -5.49 29.14
N GLN A 107 0.28 -5.69 29.97
CA GLN A 107 0.35 -6.55 31.17
C GLN A 107 0.29 -8.04 30.82
#